data_AF-A0A0G1U2F3-F1
#
_entry.id   AF-A0A0G1U2F3-F1
#
_cell.length_a   1.000
_cell.length_b   1.000
_cell.length_c   1.000
_cell.angle_alpha   90.00
_cell.angle_beta   90.00
_cell.angle_gamma   90.00
#
_symmetry.space_group_name_H-M   'P 1'
#
loop_
_entity.id
_entity.type
_entity.pdbx_description
1 polymer ?
#
loop_
_entity_poly.entity_id
_entity_poly.type
_entity_poly.pdbx_seq_one_letter_code
_entity_poly.pdbx_strand_id
1 'polypeptide(L)'
;MKEALKRAEAYRLAGADAILIHSKSTRPDEVLAFKKEWGDRLPVVIVPTTYYSTPTDVFREAGFSIVIWANMILRSAVRSMRETAVHLASAQSLHALDDKIVPVKEIFRLQGADELAEAEKKYLPAIGVRARALILAASRGDEFGALTEKRPKAMLEVSGKPLLQHQIDTLEEWHRGAYGKQRLKNTRGLRRSFVQEIYSVDAFGDRWRYCCRC
;
A
#
# COMPACT_ATOMS: atom_id res chain seq x y z
N MET A 1 47.46 12.77 4.71
CA MET A 1 47.13 12.72 6.16
C MET A 1 46.76 14.08 6.73
N LYS A 2 47.69 15.05 6.81
CA LYS A 2 47.46 16.38 7.44
C LYS A 2 46.15 17.08 7.01
N GLU A 3 45.89 17.13 5.71
CA GLU A 3 44.67 17.76 5.18
C GLU A 3 43.38 17.03 5.58
N ALA A 4 43.41 15.69 5.69
CA ALA A 4 42.26 14.90 6.12
C ALA A 4 41.91 15.19 7.59
N LEU A 5 42.91 15.29 8.47
CA LEU A 5 42.71 15.64 9.88
C LEU A 5 42.21 17.08 10.06
N LYS A 6 42.77 18.02 9.28
CA LYS A 6 42.31 19.42 9.27
C LYS A 6 40.83 19.51 8.91
N ARG A 7 40.41 18.79 7.87
CA ARG A 7 38.99 18.74 7.45
C ARG A 7 38.12 18.06 8.49
N ALA A 8 38.55 16.92 9.01
CA ALA A 8 37.82 16.19 10.04
C ALA A 8 37.58 17.06 11.28
N GLU A 9 38.59 17.82 11.73
CA GLU A 9 38.43 18.72 12.88
C GLU A 9 37.48 19.89 12.57
N ALA A 10 37.56 20.47 11.38
CA ALA A 10 36.62 21.49 10.95
C ALA A 10 35.17 20.96 10.92
N TYR A 11 34.95 19.74 10.43
CA TYR A 11 33.62 19.11 10.41
C TYR A 11 33.12 18.78 11.82
N ARG A 12 33.98 18.31 12.72
CA ARG A 12 33.64 18.08 14.12
C ARG A 12 33.24 19.38 14.82
N LEU A 13 34.01 20.46 14.63
CA LEU A 13 33.69 21.78 15.20
C LEU A 13 32.42 22.39 14.61
N ALA A 14 32.07 22.03 13.37
CA ALA A 14 30.81 22.40 12.73
C ALA A 14 29.61 21.56 13.22
N GLY A 15 29.82 20.56 14.09
CA GLY A 15 28.74 19.76 14.68
C GLY A 15 28.47 18.41 14.01
N ALA A 16 29.41 17.86 13.24
CA ALA A 16 29.28 16.49 12.74
C ALA A 16 29.24 15.47 13.90
N ASP A 17 28.41 14.42 13.76
CA ASP A 17 28.30 13.32 14.74
C ASP A 17 29.34 12.20 14.53
N ALA A 18 29.85 12.06 13.30
CA ALA A 18 30.88 11.09 12.94
C ALA A 18 31.72 11.59 11.76
N ILE A 19 32.94 11.09 11.64
CA ILE A 19 33.81 11.30 10.46
C ILE A 19 33.85 10.03 9.63
N LEU A 20 33.43 10.11 8.36
CA LEU A 20 33.68 9.05 7.39
C LEU A 20 35.03 9.31 6.71
N ILE A 21 35.97 8.39 6.87
CA ILE A 21 37.27 8.41 6.18
C ILE A 21 37.31 7.33 5.09
N HIS A 22 37.83 7.69 3.92
CA HIS A 22 37.97 6.78 2.79
C HIS A 22 39.36 6.87 2.19
N SER A 23 39.96 5.70 1.90
CA SER A 23 41.15 5.56 1.06
C SER A 23 40.83 4.76 -0.20
N LYS A 24 41.52 5.08 -1.31
CA LYS A 24 41.52 4.28 -2.55
C LYS A 24 42.59 3.18 -2.55
N SER A 25 43.45 3.14 -1.53
CA SER A 25 44.50 2.12 -1.37
C SER A 25 43.88 0.73 -1.23
N THR A 26 44.62 -0.30 -1.63
CA THR A 26 44.27 -1.70 -1.36
C THR A 26 44.70 -2.17 0.02
N ARG A 27 45.40 -1.32 0.77
CA ARG A 27 45.87 -1.59 2.14
C ARG A 27 45.18 -0.64 3.15
N PRO A 28 44.96 -1.08 4.40
CA PRO A 28 44.27 -0.29 5.41
C PRO A 28 45.16 0.77 6.09
N ASP A 29 46.46 0.84 5.76
CA ASP A 29 47.45 1.64 6.50
C ASP A 29 47.05 3.11 6.64
N GLU A 30 46.48 3.71 5.58
CA GLU A 30 46.06 5.11 5.60
C GLU A 30 44.90 5.36 6.57
N VAL A 31 43.89 4.50 6.59
CA VAL A 31 42.73 4.69 7.49
C VAL A 31 43.10 4.38 8.94
N LEU A 32 43.98 3.39 9.17
CA LEU A 32 44.50 3.07 10.50
C LEU A 32 45.36 4.21 11.05
N ALA A 33 46.24 4.78 10.22
CA ALA A 33 47.03 5.95 10.60
C ALA A 33 46.14 7.15 10.92
N PHE A 34 45.09 7.39 10.12
CA PHE A 34 44.11 8.44 10.40
C PHE A 34 43.42 8.20 11.75
N LYS A 35 42.93 6.99 12.03
CA LYS A 35 42.25 6.69 13.30
C LYS A 35 43.17 6.89 14.50
N LYS A 36 44.44 6.49 14.38
CA LYS A 36 45.46 6.70 15.43
C LYS A 36 45.71 8.19 15.69
N GLU A 37 45.90 8.99 14.66
CA GLU A 37 46.15 10.44 14.80
C GLU A 37 44.90 11.21 15.23
N TRP A 38 43.71 10.76 14.80
CA TRP A 38 42.42 11.36 15.17
C TRP A 38 42.09 11.15 16.65
N GLY A 39 42.47 9.99 17.21
CA GLY A 39 42.08 9.58 18.55
C GLY A 39 40.58 9.32 18.64
N ASP A 40 39.98 9.70 19.78
CA ASP A 40 38.56 9.46 20.09
C ASP A 40 37.75 10.76 20.18
N ARG A 41 38.10 11.76 19.36
CA ARG A 41 37.42 13.07 19.33
C ARG A 41 35.99 12.99 18.78
N LEU A 42 35.72 11.99 17.93
CA LEU A 42 34.42 11.69 17.33
C LEU A 42 34.45 10.26 16.73
N PRO A 43 33.32 9.52 16.70
CA PRO A 43 33.20 8.27 15.96
C PRO A 43 33.76 8.32 14.54
N VAL A 44 34.46 7.27 14.13
CA VAL A 44 35.03 7.17 12.77
C VAL A 44 34.38 6.01 12.03
N VAL A 45 33.94 6.29 10.80
CA VAL A 45 33.27 5.36 9.88
C VAL A 45 34.18 5.06 8.70
N ILE A 46 34.19 3.81 8.24
CA ILE A 46 35.00 3.36 7.09
C ILE A 46 34.18 2.60 6.04
N VAL A 47 34.71 2.58 4.82
CA VAL A 47 34.19 1.82 3.67
C VAL A 47 35.32 0.96 3.07
N PRO A 48 35.52 -0.29 3.54
CA PRO A 48 36.67 -1.13 3.16
C PRO A 48 36.52 -1.82 1.80
N THR A 49 35.93 -1.17 0.80
CA THR A 49 35.70 -1.77 -0.52
C THR A 49 37.01 -2.10 -1.26
N THR A 50 38.05 -1.28 -1.11
CA THR A 50 39.35 -1.47 -1.79
C THR A 50 40.34 -2.32 -0.99
N TYR A 51 40.26 -2.29 0.34
CA TYR A 51 41.10 -3.03 1.29
C TYR A 51 40.33 -4.16 2.00
N TYR A 52 39.46 -4.83 1.24
CA TYR A 52 38.50 -5.84 1.70
C TYR A 52 39.13 -7.10 2.31
N SER A 53 40.42 -7.35 2.06
CA SER A 53 41.16 -8.49 2.62
C SER A 53 41.57 -8.29 4.09
N THR A 54 41.40 -7.08 4.63
CA THR A 54 41.72 -6.79 6.03
C THR A 54 40.69 -7.45 6.95
N PRO A 55 41.11 -8.28 7.93
CA PRO A 55 40.20 -8.87 8.90
C PRO A 55 39.42 -7.78 9.65
N THR A 56 38.13 -8.01 9.90
CA THR A 56 37.28 -7.02 10.57
C THR A 56 37.76 -6.70 11.99
N ASP A 57 38.40 -7.67 12.65
CA ASP A 57 38.93 -7.51 14.01
C ASP A 57 39.99 -6.40 14.09
N VAL A 58 40.78 -6.19 13.02
CA VAL A 58 41.74 -5.08 12.94
C VAL A 58 41.03 -3.73 13.09
N PHE A 59 39.85 -3.56 12.47
CA PHE A 59 39.09 -2.33 12.59
C PHE A 59 38.41 -2.19 13.96
N ARG A 60 37.98 -3.32 14.55
CA ARG A 60 37.40 -3.33 15.89
C ARG A 60 38.43 -2.95 16.94
N GLU A 61 39.63 -3.54 16.87
CA GLU A 61 40.77 -3.24 17.75
C GLU A 61 41.26 -1.79 17.59
N ALA A 62 41.24 -1.25 16.37
CA ALA A 62 41.56 0.15 16.12
C ALA A 62 40.46 1.15 16.58
N GLY A 63 39.30 0.66 17.03
CA GLY A 63 38.22 1.50 17.57
C GLY A 63 37.39 2.21 16.50
N PHE A 64 37.25 1.66 15.29
CA PHE A 64 36.29 2.18 14.32
C PHE A 64 34.85 1.89 14.77
N SER A 65 33.96 2.86 14.60
CA SER A 65 32.59 2.78 15.13
C SER A 65 31.63 2.06 14.16
N ILE A 66 31.79 2.30 12.86
CA ILE A 66 30.91 1.72 11.82
C ILE A 66 31.76 1.29 10.62
N VAL A 67 31.45 0.12 10.08
CA VAL A 67 31.97 -0.39 8.80
C VAL A 67 30.83 -0.50 7.81
N ILE A 68 31.00 0.10 6.61
CA ILE A 68 29.98 0.09 5.55
C ILE A 68 30.42 -0.85 4.41
N TRP A 69 29.68 -1.94 4.20
CA TRP A 69 29.83 -2.85 3.06
C TRP A 69 29.09 -2.32 1.82
N ALA A 70 29.60 -1.26 1.22
CA ALA A 70 28.83 -0.36 0.35
C ALA A 70 28.02 -1.03 -0.79
N ASN A 71 28.66 -1.80 -1.67
CA ASN A 71 28.03 -2.23 -2.93
C ASN A 71 28.01 -3.75 -3.16
N MET A 72 28.24 -4.56 -2.13
CA MET A 72 28.35 -6.02 -2.30
C MET A 72 27.03 -6.67 -2.70
N ILE A 73 25.91 -6.25 -2.11
CA ILE A 73 24.57 -6.79 -2.42
C ILE A 73 24.17 -6.49 -3.88
N LEU A 74 24.42 -5.27 -4.35
CA LEU A 74 24.14 -4.90 -5.74
C LEU A 74 25.00 -5.73 -6.71
N ARG A 75 26.30 -5.88 -6.41
CA ARG A 75 27.22 -6.67 -7.24
C ARG A 75 26.83 -8.15 -7.29
N SER A 76 26.40 -8.74 -6.17
CA SER A 76 25.91 -10.12 -6.14
C SER A 76 24.61 -10.28 -6.93
N ALA A 77 23.67 -9.33 -6.80
CA ALA A 77 22.44 -9.35 -7.57
C ALA A 77 22.70 -9.27 -9.08
N VAL A 78 23.58 -8.37 -9.53
CA VAL A 78 23.94 -8.24 -10.95
C VAL A 78 24.50 -9.55 -11.51
N ARG A 79 25.38 -10.23 -10.75
CA ARG A 79 25.92 -11.53 -11.15
C ARG A 79 24.82 -12.58 -11.30
N SER A 80 23.99 -12.75 -10.26
CA SER A 80 22.91 -13.74 -10.26
C SER A 80 21.89 -13.49 -11.37
N MET A 81 21.45 -12.24 -11.54
CA MET A 81 20.53 -11.86 -12.63
C MET A 81 21.11 -12.17 -14.01
N ARG A 82 22.40 -11.91 -14.23
CA ARG A 82 23.07 -12.21 -15.51
C ARG A 82 23.15 -13.72 -15.76
N GLU A 83 23.56 -14.51 -14.77
CA GLU A 83 23.65 -15.97 -14.87
C GLU A 83 22.27 -16.57 -15.18
N THR A 84 21.21 -16.14 -14.48
CA THR A 84 19.83 -16.55 -14.75
C THR A 84 19.38 -16.17 -16.16
N ALA A 85 19.61 -14.94 -16.61
CA ALA A 85 19.18 -14.49 -17.94
C ALA A 85 19.85 -15.29 -19.07
N VAL A 86 21.17 -15.55 -18.96
CA VAL A 86 21.91 -16.39 -19.93
C VAL A 86 21.38 -17.82 -19.96
N HIS A 87 21.04 -18.37 -18.80
CA HIS A 87 20.46 -19.71 -18.72
C HIS A 87 19.07 -19.77 -19.39
N LEU A 88 18.18 -18.82 -19.06
CA LEU A 88 16.84 -18.75 -19.66
C LEU A 88 16.91 -18.64 -21.18
N ALA A 89 17.80 -17.79 -21.70
CA ALA A 89 17.95 -17.58 -23.12
C ALA A 89 18.47 -18.81 -23.87
N SER A 90 19.39 -19.57 -23.26
CA SER A 90 20.01 -20.74 -23.90
C SER A 90 19.22 -22.04 -23.72
N ALA A 91 18.68 -22.28 -22.52
CA ALA A 91 17.99 -23.51 -22.19
C ALA A 91 16.48 -23.48 -22.51
N GLN A 92 15.88 -22.29 -22.64
CA GLN A 92 14.43 -22.08 -22.81
C GLN A 92 13.59 -22.90 -21.80
N SER A 93 14.13 -23.11 -20.60
CA SER A 93 13.56 -23.95 -19.55
C SER A 93 13.93 -23.39 -18.18
N LEU A 94 13.06 -23.67 -17.20
CA LEU A 94 13.26 -23.26 -15.79
C LEU A 94 13.88 -24.38 -14.94
N HIS A 95 13.97 -25.61 -15.46
CA HIS A 95 14.24 -26.79 -14.64
C HIS A 95 15.57 -26.71 -13.87
N ALA A 96 16.63 -26.17 -14.47
CA ALA A 96 17.94 -26.05 -13.83
C ALA A 96 18.12 -24.76 -13.01
N LEU A 97 17.04 -24.00 -12.79
CA LEU A 97 17.00 -22.81 -11.93
C LEU A 97 16.26 -23.04 -10.61
N ASP A 98 15.44 -24.10 -10.51
CA ASP A 98 14.52 -24.34 -9.39
C ASP A 98 15.22 -24.34 -8.02
N ASP A 99 16.45 -24.86 -7.97
CA ASP A 99 17.31 -24.93 -6.78
C ASP A 99 18.27 -23.73 -6.61
N LYS A 100 18.30 -22.80 -7.57
CA LYS A 100 19.24 -21.67 -7.62
C LYS A 100 18.60 -20.31 -7.34
N ILE A 101 17.28 -20.25 -7.30
CA ILE A 101 16.52 -19.03 -6.99
C ILE A 101 15.60 -19.26 -5.80
N VAL A 102 15.23 -18.19 -5.13
CA VAL A 102 14.25 -18.27 -4.04
C VAL A 102 12.87 -18.64 -4.60
N PRO A 103 12.07 -19.45 -3.88
CA PRO A 103 10.72 -19.76 -4.30
C PRO A 103 9.83 -18.51 -4.27
N VAL A 104 8.76 -18.48 -5.08
CA VAL A 104 7.80 -17.37 -5.11
C VAL A 104 7.20 -17.08 -3.73
N LYS A 105 7.04 -18.10 -2.88
CA LYS A 105 6.59 -17.94 -1.50
C LYS A 105 7.48 -17.00 -0.67
N GLU A 106 8.79 -17.01 -0.92
CA GLU A 106 9.71 -16.08 -0.25
C GLU A 106 9.47 -14.63 -0.71
N ILE A 107 9.10 -14.43 -1.97
CA ILE A 107 8.72 -13.10 -2.48
C ILE A 107 7.45 -12.59 -1.79
N PHE A 108 6.43 -13.44 -1.62
CA PHE A 108 5.22 -13.07 -0.89
C PHE A 108 5.49 -12.73 0.58
N ARG A 109 6.39 -13.47 1.23
CA ARG A 109 6.82 -13.17 2.60
C ARG A 109 7.49 -11.80 2.68
N LEU A 110 8.40 -11.49 1.75
CA LEU A 110 9.09 -10.19 1.68
C LEU A 110 8.13 -9.03 1.38
N GLN A 111 7.05 -9.28 0.64
CA GLN A 111 6.00 -8.31 0.35
C GLN A 111 5.00 -8.11 1.49
N GLY A 112 5.05 -8.91 2.55
CA GLY A 112 4.09 -8.85 3.65
C GLY A 112 2.69 -9.33 3.25
N ALA A 113 2.59 -10.30 2.35
CA ALA A 113 1.30 -10.78 1.83
C ALA A 113 0.35 -11.30 2.92
N ASP A 114 0.88 -11.86 4.01
CA ASP A 114 0.08 -12.32 5.15
C ASP A 114 -0.58 -11.13 5.89
N GLU A 115 0.13 -10.02 6.05
CA GLU A 115 -0.42 -8.80 6.64
C GLU A 115 -1.55 -8.23 5.78
N LEU A 116 -1.37 -8.23 4.45
CA LEU A 116 -2.40 -7.83 3.51
C LEU A 116 -3.63 -8.73 3.63
N ALA A 117 -3.45 -10.05 3.66
CA ALA A 117 -4.56 -11.00 3.78
C ALA A 117 -5.36 -10.84 5.08
N GLU A 118 -4.69 -10.55 6.21
CA GLU A 118 -5.37 -10.26 7.48
C GLU A 118 -6.11 -8.92 7.44
N ALA A 119 -5.53 -7.89 6.82
CA ALA A 119 -6.20 -6.61 6.62
C ALA A 119 -7.44 -6.77 5.72
N GLU A 120 -7.36 -7.56 4.66
CA GLU A 120 -8.49 -7.90 3.80
C GLU A 120 -9.61 -8.57 4.59
N LYS A 121 -9.31 -9.59 5.41
CA LYS A 121 -10.32 -10.22 6.27
C LYS A 121 -11.00 -9.24 7.23
N LYS A 122 -10.25 -8.27 7.75
CA LYS A 122 -10.73 -7.31 8.75
C LYS A 122 -11.56 -6.18 8.13
N TYR A 123 -11.15 -5.68 6.98
CA TYR A 123 -11.67 -4.44 6.41
C TYR A 123 -12.49 -4.64 5.13
N LEU A 124 -12.30 -5.74 4.40
CA LEU A 124 -13.20 -6.05 3.30
C LEU A 124 -14.53 -6.55 3.86
N PRO A 125 -15.65 -6.07 3.31
CA PRO A 125 -16.95 -6.61 3.65
C PRO A 125 -16.99 -8.12 3.40
N ALA A 126 -17.49 -8.88 4.36
CA ALA A 126 -17.64 -10.32 4.16
C ALA A 126 -18.56 -10.59 2.95
N ILE A 127 -18.10 -11.46 2.05
CA ILE A 127 -18.88 -11.95 0.90
C ILE A 127 -20.19 -12.52 1.45
N GLY A 128 -21.33 -11.97 1.03
CA GLY A 128 -22.66 -12.42 1.46
C GLY A 128 -23.33 -11.56 2.54
N VAL A 129 -22.73 -10.46 3.00
CA VAL A 129 -23.48 -9.46 3.78
C VAL A 129 -24.50 -8.80 2.87
N ARG A 130 -25.76 -9.18 3.03
CA ARG A 130 -26.89 -8.60 2.31
C ARG A 130 -26.98 -7.11 2.67
N ALA A 131 -26.51 -6.24 1.77
CA ALA A 131 -26.64 -4.81 1.94
C ALA A 131 -28.13 -4.45 2.00
N ARG A 132 -28.54 -3.79 3.09
CA ARG A 132 -29.88 -3.22 3.24
C ARG A 132 -29.75 -1.71 3.10
N ALA A 133 -30.33 -1.16 2.04
CA ALA A 133 -30.37 0.28 1.82
C ALA A 133 -31.76 0.82 2.18
N LEU A 134 -31.82 1.92 2.91
CA LEU A 134 -33.03 2.69 3.13
C LEU A 134 -32.97 3.95 2.25
N ILE A 135 -33.83 4.03 1.24
CA ILE A 135 -33.92 5.21 0.39
C ILE A 135 -35.04 6.11 0.92
N LEU A 136 -34.68 7.29 1.43
CA LEU A 136 -35.64 8.28 1.90
C LEU A 136 -36.25 9.02 0.70
N ALA A 137 -37.36 8.50 0.18
CA ALA A 137 -38.00 9.02 -1.03
C ALA A 137 -38.97 10.18 -0.81
N ALA A 138 -39.26 10.54 0.44
CA ALA A 138 -40.31 11.48 0.81
C ALA A 138 -39.79 12.90 1.10
N SER A 139 -38.83 13.40 0.32
CA SER A 139 -38.39 14.79 0.45
C SER A 139 -39.23 15.73 -0.43
N ARG A 140 -39.71 16.82 0.19
CA ARG A 140 -40.16 18.05 -0.46
C ARG A 140 -39.19 19.14 -0.04
N GLY A 141 -38.83 20.02 -0.95
CA GLY A 141 -37.92 21.12 -0.65
C GLY A 141 -37.98 22.14 -1.77
N ASP A 142 -37.89 23.41 -1.39
CA ASP A 142 -38.37 24.54 -2.19
C ASP A 142 -37.64 24.72 -3.53
N GLU A 143 -36.43 24.16 -3.65
CA GLU A 143 -35.58 24.27 -4.85
C GLU A 143 -36.16 23.70 -6.15
N PHE A 144 -37.12 22.75 -6.08
CA PHE A 144 -37.74 22.16 -7.27
C PHE A 144 -39.17 22.67 -7.53
N GLY A 145 -39.66 23.61 -6.70
CA GLY A 145 -40.91 24.34 -6.88
C GLY A 145 -42.09 23.50 -7.43
N ALA A 146 -42.70 23.98 -8.52
CA ALA A 146 -43.87 23.42 -9.17
C ALA A 146 -43.72 21.94 -9.61
N LEU A 147 -42.49 21.49 -9.86
CA LEU A 147 -42.23 20.10 -10.28
C LEU A 147 -42.52 19.09 -9.17
N THR A 148 -42.53 19.54 -7.91
CA THR A 148 -42.74 18.69 -6.72
C THR A 148 -44.09 18.87 -6.02
N GLU A 149 -44.98 19.69 -6.57
CA GLU A 149 -46.32 19.92 -6.03
C GLU A 149 -47.16 18.63 -6.05
N LYS A 150 -47.15 17.96 -7.21
CA LYS A 150 -47.98 16.77 -7.47
C LYS A 150 -47.22 15.46 -7.35
N ARG A 151 -45.90 15.46 -7.16
CA ARG A 151 -45.08 14.24 -7.03
C ARG A 151 -43.84 14.48 -6.14
N PRO A 152 -43.37 13.49 -5.37
CA PRO A 152 -42.15 13.65 -4.55
C PRO A 152 -40.90 13.78 -5.43
N LYS A 153 -39.82 14.39 -4.90
CA LYS A 153 -38.55 14.58 -5.63
C LYS A 153 -37.99 13.29 -6.23
N ALA A 154 -38.09 12.19 -5.49
CA ALA A 154 -37.62 10.87 -5.93
C ALA A 154 -38.35 10.35 -7.19
N MET A 155 -39.54 10.87 -7.51
CA MET A 155 -40.33 10.51 -8.69
C MET A 155 -40.20 11.54 -9.83
N LEU A 156 -39.29 12.51 -9.72
CA LEU A 156 -38.93 13.38 -10.85
C LEU A 156 -38.17 12.56 -11.88
N GLU A 157 -38.53 12.73 -13.14
CA GLU A 157 -37.87 12.04 -14.25
C GLU A 157 -36.64 12.80 -14.72
N VAL A 158 -35.52 12.10 -14.84
CA VAL A 158 -34.30 12.57 -15.46
C VAL A 158 -33.89 11.54 -16.50
N SER A 159 -33.71 11.96 -17.74
CA SER A 159 -33.37 11.06 -18.86
C SER A 159 -34.33 9.86 -19.01
N GLY A 160 -35.63 10.10 -18.82
CA GLY A 160 -36.67 9.08 -18.99
C GLY A 160 -36.80 8.05 -17.85
N LYS A 161 -36.11 8.24 -16.73
CA LYS A 161 -36.27 7.40 -15.52
C LYS A 161 -36.47 8.26 -14.26
N PRO A 162 -37.27 7.81 -13.28
CA PRO A 162 -37.34 8.46 -11.98
C PRO A 162 -35.98 8.52 -11.28
N LEU A 163 -35.68 9.60 -10.55
CA LEU A 163 -34.47 9.72 -9.71
C LEU A 163 -34.30 8.54 -8.74
N LEU A 164 -35.41 8.02 -8.19
CA LEU A 164 -35.41 6.81 -7.37
C LEU A 164 -34.86 5.60 -8.13
N GLN A 165 -35.22 5.45 -9.41
CA GLN A 165 -34.75 4.34 -10.22
C GLN A 165 -33.25 4.47 -10.52
N HIS A 166 -32.76 5.68 -10.77
CA HIS A 166 -31.31 5.91 -10.91
C HIS A 166 -30.54 5.53 -9.64
N GLN A 167 -31.05 5.89 -8.46
CA GLN A 167 -30.45 5.51 -7.18
C GLN A 167 -30.46 3.99 -6.96
N ILE A 168 -31.55 3.33 -7.33
CA ILE A 168 -31.65 1.85 -7.26
C ILE A 168 -30.66 1.21 -8.23
N ASP A 169 -30.60 1.67 -9.48
CA ASP A 169 -29.70 1.13 -10.51
C ASP A 169 -28.23 1.24 -10.05
N THR A 170 -27.81 2.38 -9.50
CA THR A 170 -26.46 2.56 -8.93
C THR A 170 -26.19 1.60 -7.77
N LEU A 171 -27.13 1.42 -6.86
CA LEU A 171 -26.97 0.48 -5.73
C LEU A 171 -26.94 -0.97 -6.21
N GLU A 172 -27.70 -1.33 -7.24
CA GLU A 172 -27.68 -2.66 -7.85
C GLU A 172 -26.39 -2.93 -8.65
N GLU A 173 -25.81 -1.93 -9.30
CA GLU A 173 -24.50 -2.02 -9.95
C GLU A 173 -23.39 -2.24 -8.92
N TRP A 174 -23.39 -1.45 -7.84
CA TRP A 174 -22.42 -1.60 -6.75
C TRP A 174 -22.56 -2.96 -6.06
N HIS A 175 -23.79 -3.42 -5.82
CA HIS A 175 -24.05 -4.75 -5.24
C HIS A 175 -23.60 -5.89 -6.18
N ARG A 176 -23.81 -5.76 -7.50
CA ARG A 176 -23.35 -6.76 -8.47
C ARG A 176 -21.82 -6.84 -8.56
N GLY A 177 -21.14 -5.69 -8.49
CA GLY A 177 -19.67 -5.62 -8.54
C GLY A 177 -18.98 -6.17 -7.29
N ALA A 178 -19.59 -6.00 -6.12
CA ALA A 178 -18.98 -6.40 -4.84
C ALA A 178 -19.46 -7.76 -4.28
N TYR A 179 -20.68 -8.24 -4.62
CA TYR A 179 -21.30 -9.38 -3.92
C TYR A 179 -22.06 -10.38 -4.81
N GLY A 180 -21.98 -10.25 -6.15
CA GLY A 180 -22.71 -11.12 -7.08
C GLY A 180 -24.21 -10.80 -7.21
N LYS A 181 -24.90 -11.53 -8.11
CA LYS A 181 -26.28 -11.26 -8.56
C LYS A 181 -27.33 -11.54 -7.45
N GLN A 182 -27.55 -10.61 -6.53
CA GLN A 182 -28.77 -10.58 -5.71
C GLN A 182 -29.52 -9.25 -5.90
N ARG A 183 -30.82 -9.34 -6.16
CA ARG A 183 -31.70 -8.20 -6.42
C ARG A 183 -32.08 -7.50 -5.10
N LEU A 184 -32.00 -6.17 -5.06
CA LEU A 184 -32.41 -5.39 -3.90
C LEU A 184 -33.93 -5.55 -3.67
N LYS A 185 -34.34 -5.80 -2.41
CA LYS A 185 -35.76 -5.82 -2.03
C LYS A 185 -36.17 -4.42 -1.54
N ASN A 186 -37.07 -3.76 -2.26
CA ASN A 186 -37.62 -2.46 -1.87
C ASN A 186 -38.80 -2.61 -0.90
N THR A 187 -38.82 -1.87 0.21
CA THR A 187 -39.96 -1.80 1.15
C THR A 187 -40.50 -0.36 1.14
N ARG A 188 -41.77 -0.20 0.73
CA ARG A 188 -42.39 1.10 0.41
C ARG A 188 -42.75 1.91 1.66
N GLY A 189 -42.70 3.24 1.58
CA GLY A 189 -43.17 4.17 2.62
C GLY A 189 -43.88 5.40 2.03
N LEU A 190 -44.59 5.23 0.91
CA LEU A 190 -45.28 6.31 0.20
C LEU A 190 -46.80 6.26 0.42
N ARG A 191 -47.46 7.43 0.39
CA ARG A 191 -48.92 7.58 0.54
C ARG A 191 -49.65 6.76 -0.53
N ARG A 192 -50.66 5.97 -0.13
CA ARG A 192 -51.37 4.97 -0.95
C ARG A 192 -51.85 5.47 -2.32
N SER A 193 -52.16 6.75 -2.45
CA SER A 193 -52.63 7.39 -3.69
C SER A 193 -51.59 7.48 -4.82
N PHE A 194 -50.29 7.39 -4.50
CA PHE A 194 -49.21 7.50 -5.50
C PHE A 194 -48.68 6.15 -6.00
N VAL A 195 -49.22 5.04 -5.48
CA VAL A 195 -48.55 3.72 -5.52
C VAL A 195 -49.23 2.74 -6.48
N GLN A 196 -50.41 3.07 -7.02
CA GLN A 196 -51.16 2.16 -7.90
C GLN A 196 -50.59 2.00 -9.32
N GLU A 197 -49.72 2.89 -9.79
CA GLU A 197 -49.22 2.86 -11.18
C GLU A 197 -48.01 1.94 -11.43
N ILE A 198 -47.36 1.39 -10.40
CA ILE A 198 -46.09 0.66 -10.57
C ILE A 198 -46.17 -0.71 -9.87
N TYR A 199 -46.48 -1.73 -10.69
CA TYR A 199 -46.33 -3.19 -10.54
C TYR A 199 -46.93 -3.90 -9.31
N SER A 200 -47.66 -4.98 -9.61
CA SER A 200 -48.12 -6.01 -8.66
C SER A 200 -46.94 -6.80 -8.09
N VAL A 201 -46.77 -6.83 -6.76
CA VAL A 201 -45.98 -7.85 -6.07
C VAL A 201 -46.56 -8.10 -4.67
N ASP A 202 -46.59 -9.38 -4.30
CA ASP A 202 -47.26 -10.01 -3.17
C ASP A 202 -47.13 -9.33 -1.81
N ALA A 203 -48.28 -9.25 -1.15
CA ALA A 203 -48.45 -8.80 0.22
C ALA A 203 -47.91 -9.86 1.20
N PHE A 204 -46.96 -9.49 2.05
CA PHE A 204 -46.64 -10.22 3.28
C PHE A 204 -47.08 -9.37 4.50
N GLY A 205 -48.14 -9.83 5.16
CA GLY A 205 -48.42 -9.71 6.60
C GLY A 205 -48.44 -8.33 7.26
N ASP A 206 -49.62 -7.72 7.33
CA ASP A 206 -50.28 -7.03 8.46
C ASP A 206 -49.53 -6.22 9.54
N ARG A 207 -48.28 -5.79 9.33
CA ARG A 207 -47.62 -4.84 10.26
C ARG A 207 -46.97 -3.67 9.52
N TRP A 208 -47.79 -2.73 9.09
CA TRP A 208 -47.36 -1.41 8.65
C TRP A 208 -47.35 -0.44 9.84
N ARG A 209 -46.17 0.06 10.24
CA ARG A 209 -46.07 1.27 11.08
C ARG A 209 -45.91 2.48 10.18
N TYR A 210 -46.97 3.25 10.01
CA TYR A 210 -46.90 4.58 9.39
C TYR A 210 -46.30 5.57 10.40
N CYS A 211 -45.17 6.20 10.06
CA CYS A 211 -44.73 7.44 10.69
C CYS A 211 -44.89 8.58 9.67
N CYS A 212 -46.09 9.16 9.62
CA CYS A 212 -46.30 10.48 9.06
C CYS A 212 -46.66 11.41 10.22
N ARG A 213 -45.66 12.10 10.77
CA ARG A 213 -45.84 13.35 11.50
C ARG A 213 -44.82 14.36 10.99
N CYS A 214 -45.26 15.16 10.03
CA CYS A 214 -45.09 16.60 9.97
C CYS A 214 -46.41 17.14 9.43
#